data_AF-A0A257NI64-F1
#
_entry.id   AF-A0A257NI64-F1
#
_cell.length_a   1.000
_cell.length_b   1.000
_cell.length_c   1.000
_cell.angle_alpha   90.00
_cell.angle_beta   90.00
_cell.angle_gamma   90.00
#
_symmetry.space_group_name_H-M   'P 1'
#
loop_
_entity.id
_entity.type
_entity.pdbx_description
1 polymer ?
#
loop_
_entity_poly.entity_id
_entity_poly.type
_entity_poly.pdbx_seq_one_letter_code
_entity_poly.pdbx_strand_id
1 'polypeptide(L)' 'SYWFFSCMVAFKTSYGVLQQALFYSTVYSNPEVDCPSTNLQRANDLMPYYKF' A
#
# COMPACT_ATOMS: atom_id res chain seq x y z
N SER A 1 -10.92 -21.67 -4.38
CA SER A 1 -10.93 -20.57 -3.40
C SER A 1 -9.78 -19.64 -3.72
N TYR A 2 -10.05 -18.36 -3.96
CA TYR A 2 -9.01 -17.36 -4.20
C TYR A 2 -8.60 -16.76 -2.84
N TRP A 3 -7.32 -16.79 -2.51
CA TRP A 3 -6.79 -16.19 -1.27
C TRP A 3 -6.12 -14.87 -1.61
N PHE A 4 -6.66 -13.78 -1.06
CA PHE A 4 -6.10 -12.46 -1.19
C PHE A 4 -5.59 -12.00 0.17
N PHE A 5 -4.44 -11.35 0.18
CA PHE A 5 -3.93 -10.65 1.35
C PHE A 5 -3.93 -9.16 1.05
N SER A 6 -4.22 -8.36 2.07
CA SER A 6 -4.21 -6.90 1.98
C SER A 6 -3.28 -6.30 3.03
N CYS A 7 -2.49 -5.30 2.67
CA CYS A 7 -1.74 -4.46 3.60
C CYS A 7 -2.10 -2.98 3.40
N MET A 8 -2.02 -2.19 4.48
CA MET A 8 -2.46 -0.79 4.46
C MET A 8 -1.43 0.14 5.11
N VAL A 9 -1.27 1.34 4.55
CA VAL A 9 -0.52 2.46 5.13
C VAL A 9 -1.48 3.65 5.28
N ALA A 10 -1.39 4.36 6.41
CA ALA A 10 -2.16 5.58 6.65
C ALA A 10 -1.23 6.79 6.75
N PHE A 11 -1.54 7.84 6.00
CA PHE A 11 -0.89 9.14 6.11
C PHE A 11 -1.77 10.09 6.90
N LYS A 12 -1.15 10.81 7.84
CA LYS A 12 -1.76 11.95 8.48
C LYS A 12 -1.34 13.20 7.73
N THR A 13 -2.27 13.79 6.98
CA THR A 13 -2.03 15.01 6.20
C THR A 13 -2.78 16.19 6.82
N SER A 14 -2.40 17.41 6.46
CA SER A 14 -3.12 18.65 6.77
C SER A 14 -4.59 18.65 6.32
N TYR A 15 -4.95 17.80 5.35
CA TYR A 15 -6.30 17.62 4.83
C TYR A 15 -7.08 16.48 5.51
N GLY A 16 -6.46 15.75 6.45
CA GLY A 16 -7.04 14.59 7.13
C GLY A 16 -6.23 13.30 6.93
N VAL A 17 -6.87 12.16 7.21
CA VAL A 17 -6.24 10.83 7.08
C VAL A 17 -6.43 10.31 5.67
N LEU A 18 -5.33 9.99 4.98
CA LEU A 18 -5.34 9.28 3.70
C LEU A 18 -4.94 7.82 3.95
N GLN A 19 -5.81 6.88 3.60
CA GLN A 19 -5.53 5.43 3.72
C GLN A 19 -5.24 4.85 2.33
N GLN A 20 -4.11 4.17 2.20
CA GLN A 20 -3.74 3.42 1.01
C GLN A 20 -3.66 1.93 1.32
N ALA A 21 -4.53 1.14 0.69
CA ALA A 21 -4.55 -0.31 0.80
C ALA A 21 -4.09 -0.95 -0.52
N LEU A 22 -3.17 -1.90 -0.41
CA LEU A 22 -2.75 -2.75 -1.52
C LEU A 22 -3.33 -4.15 -1.33
N PHE A 23 -3.93 -4.70 -2.38
CA PHE A 23 -4.47 -6.07 -2.40
C PHE A 23 -3.62 -6.92 -3.35
N TYR A 24 -3.15 -8.08 -2.89
CA TYR A 24 -2.39 -9.03 -3.71
C TYR A 24 -2.86 -10.46 -3.49
N SER A 25 -2.59 -11.32 -4.47
CA SER A 25 -2.83 -12.75 -4.37
C SER A 25 -1.50 -13.47 -4.33
N THR A 26 -1.29 -14.31 -3.31
CA THR A 26 -0.08 -15.13 -3.18
C THR A 26 0.09 -16.17 -4.29
N VAL A 27 -0.98 -16.45 -5.07
CA VAL A 27 -0.97 -17.45 -6.14
C VAL A 27 -1.01 -16.82 -7.54
N TYR A 28 -1.52 -15.58 -7.66
CA TYR A 28 -1.77 -14.94 -8.96
C TYR A 28 -0.91 -13.68 -9.19
N SER A 29 -0.29 -13.12 -8.15
CA SER A 29 0.64 -12.00 -8.30
C SER A 29 2.03 -12.53 -8.65
N ASN A 30 2.53 -12.18 -9.83
CA ASN A 30 3.88 -12.50 -10.28
C ASN A 30 4.59 -11.19 -10.68
N PRO A 31 5.65 -10.76 -9.99
CA PRO A 31 6.40 -11.45 -8.93
C PRO A 31 5.65 -11.58 -7.59
N GLU A 32 6.13 -12.46 -6.71
CA GLU A 32 5.66 -12.54 -5.33
C GLU A 32 5.90 -11.19 -4.65
N VAL A 33 4.82 -10.50 -4.32
CA VAL A 33 4.87 -9.13 -3.81
C VAL A 33 4.95 -9.19 -2.28
N ASP A 34 6.07 -8.80 -1.71
CA ASP A 34 6.13 -8.49 -0.29
C ASP A 34 5.34 -7.19 -0.07
N CYS A 35 4.09 -7.33 0.38
CA CYS A 35 3.14 -6.24 0.44
C CYS A 35 3.57 -5.10 1.36
N PRO A 36 4.09 -5.36 2.58
CA PRO A 36 4.60 -4.28 3.43
C PRO A 36 5.67 -3.45 2.74
N SER A 37 6.68 -4.06 2.12
CA SER A 37 7.76 -3.31 1.46
C SER A 37 7.28 -2.59 0.21
N THR A 38 6.44 -3.22 -0.61
CA THR A 38 5.91 -2.61 -1.83
C THR A 38 4.97 -1.46 -1.52
N ASN A 39 4.06 -1.64 -0.56
CA ASN A 39 3.15 -0.57 -0.14
C ASN A 39 3.91 0.58 0.53
N LEU A 40 4.97 0.29 1.29
CA LEU A 40 5.87 1.31 1.85
C LEU A 40 6.64 2.05 0.75
N GLN A 41 7.14 1.35 -0.26
CA GLN A 41 7.81 1.98 -1.40
C GLN A 41 6.87 2.95 -2.12
N ARG A 42 5.65 2.49 -2.45
CA ARG A 42 4.62 3.34 -3.05
C ARG A 42 4.24 4.50 -2.14
N ALA A 43 4.23 4.27 -0.83
CA ALA A 43 3.97 5.32 0.14
C ALA A 43 5.05 6.41 0.11
N ASN A 44 6.33 6.03 0.02
CA ASN A 44 7.45 6.95 -0.12
C ASN A 44 7.42 7.71 -1.45
N ASP A 45 7.02 7.06 -2.55
CA ASP A 45 6.86 7.71 -3.86
C ASP A 45 5.76 8.78 -3.84
N LEU A 46 4.69 8.55 -3.06
CA LEU A 46 3.53 9.44 -2.97
C LEU A 46 3.69 10.54 -1.92
N MET A 47 4.56 10.32 -0.92
CA MET A 47 4.81 11.26 0.18
C MET A 47 5.09 12.70 -0.30
N PRO A 48 5.90 12.96 -1.35
CA PRO A 48 6.20 14.34 -1.79
C PRO A 48 4.98 15.11 -2.33
N TYR A 49 3.91 14.41 -2.70
CA TYR A 49 2.69 15.02 -3.23
C TYR A 49 1.68 15.39 -2.14
N TYR A 50 1.89 14.95 -0.90
CA TYR A 50 1.00 15.22 0.22
C TYR A 50 1.55 16.34 1.12
N LYS A 51 0.65 17.12 1.72
CA LYS A 51 1.00 18.15 2.71
C LYS A 51 0.71 17.62 4.10
N PHE A 52 1.76 17.38 4.87
CA PHE A 52 1.69 16.92 6.26
C PHE A 52 1.37 18.07 7.22
#